data_AF-A0A914YUI7-F1
#
_entry.id   AF-A0A914YUI7-F1
#
_cell.length_a   1.000
_cell.length_b   1.000
_cell.length_c   1.000
_cell.angle_alpha   90.00
_cell.angle_beta   90.00
_cell.angle_gamma   90.00
#
_symmetry.space_group_name_H-M   'P 1'
#
loop_
_entity.id
_entity.type
_entity.pdbx_description
1 polymer ?
#
loop_
_entity_poly.entity_id
_entity_poly.type
_entity_poly.pdbx_seq_one_letter_code
_entity_poly.pdbx_strand_id
1 'polypeptide(L)'
;MLPTYGDEEIAEFDANEIQCQLNEVENERAGIEVPMNLNLIAEYRTKLRECRQEGHILREITEKRDKIRQRLDELKRSRVEEFMEGFTEIALSLKEQYQKLTMGGDADLELVDPMDPYSEGIKFW
;
A
#
# COMPACT_ATOMS: atom_id res chain seq x y z
N MET A 1 26.93 18.71 -33.03
CA MET A 1 27.81 19.41 -33.99
C MET A 1 27.74 20.88 -33.67
N LEU A 2 28.86 21.59 -33.60
CA LEU A 2 28.83 23.04 -33.42
C LEU A 2 28.41 23.70 -34.75
N PRO A 3 27.63 24.78 -34.73
CA PRO A 3 27.29 25.52 -35.95
C PRO A 3 28.56 26.04 -36.64
N THR A 4 28.61 25.94 -37.96
CA THR A 4 29.70 26.48 -38.79
C THR A 4 29.17 27.67 -39.55
N TYR A 5 29.79 28.83 -39.36
CA TYR A 5 29.38 30.09 -39.98
C TYR A 5 30.29 30.42 -41.17
N GLY A 6 29.71 30.99 -42.24
CA GLY A 6 30.45 31.48 -43.41
C GLY A 6 31.00 32.90 -43.21
N ASP A 7 31.95 33.32 -44.04
CA ASP A 7 32.63 34.63 -43.92
C ASP A 7 31.67 35.84 -43.97
N GLU A 8 30.57 35.73 -44.71
CA GLU A 8 29.52 36.77 -44.81
C GLU A 8 28.70 36.87 -43.52
N GLU A 9 28.37 35.75 -42.88
CA GLU A 9 27.65 35.72 -41.60
C GLU A 9 28.55 36.22 -40.46
N ILE A 10 29.86 35.94 -40.52
CA ILE A 10 30.87 36.46 -39.58
C ILE A 10 30.94 37.99 -39.63
N ALA A 11 30.76 38.59 -40.81
CA ALA A 11 30.79 40.04 -40.98
C ALA A 11 29.53 40.75 -40.43
N GLU A 12 28.41 40.02 -40.27
CA GLU A 12 27.18 40.56 -39.68
C GLU A 12 27.16 40.51 -38.15
N PHE A 13 28.01 39.69 -37.53
CA PHE A 13 28.11 39.63 -36.07
C PHE A 13 28.83 40.85 -35.50
N ASP A 14 28.14 41.61 -34.64
CA ASP A 14 28.78 42.68 -33.86
C ASP A 14 29.52 42.07 -32.65
N ALA A 15 30.84 42.18 -32.67
CA ALA A 15 31.70 41.74 -31.58
C ALA A 15 31.32 42.38 -30.23
N ASN A 16 30.82 43.63 -30.23
CA ASN A 16 30.40 44.30 -29.00
C ASN A 16 29.10 43.72 -28.45
N GLU A 17 28.16 43.35 -29.31
CA GLU A 17 26.90 42.74 -28.90
C GLU A 17 27.15 41.35 -28.31
N ILE A 18 27.97 40.53 -28.98
CA ILE A 18 28.39 39.22 -28.46
C ILE A 18 29.13 39.37 -27.13
N GLN A 19 30.02 40.36 -27.01
CA GLN A 19 30.73 40.62 -25.77
C GLN A 19 29.78 41.07 -24.65
N CYS A 20 28.74 41.87 -24.96
CA CYS A 20 27.73 42.26 -24.01
C CYS A 20 26.91 41.05 -23.53
N GLN A 21 26.45 40.21 -24.46
CA GLN A 21 25.73 38.98 -24.14
C GLN A 21 26.59 38.00 -23.31
N LEU A 22 27.88 37.89 -23.63
CA LEU A 22 28.82 37.09 -22.84
C LEU A 22 28.92 37.62 -21.41
N ASN A 23 29.11 38.92 -21.25
CA ASN A 23 29.22 39.57 -19.94
C ASN A 23 27.92 39.44 -19.12
N GLU A 24 26.75 39.52 -19.75
CA GLU A 24 25.46 39.28 -19.09
C GLU A 24 25.36 37.86 -18.56
N VAL A 25 25.67 36.86 -19.40
CA VAL A 25 25.65 35.43 -19.00
C VAL A 25 26.70 35.13 -17.91
N GLU A 26 27.87 35.76 -17.98
CA GLU A 26 28.91 35.62 -16.95
C GLU A 26 28.49 36.25 -15.62
N ASN A 27 27.84 37.41 -15.64
CA ASN A 27 27.28 38.05 -14.44
C ASN A 27 26.15 37.22 -13.83
N GLU A 28 25.26 36.65 -14.66
CA GLU A 28 24.22 35.73 -14.20
C GLU A 28 24.84 34.48 -13.55
N ARG A 29 25.89 33.90 -14.15
CA ARG A 29 26.64 32.78 -13.57
C ARG A 29 27.34 33.15 -12.28
N ALA A 30 27.90 34.35 -12.18
CA ALA A 30 28.56 34.84 -10.97
C ALA A 30 27.56 35.05 -9.82
N GLY A 31 26.30 35.40 -10.13
CA GLY A 31 25.20 35.47 -9.16
C GLY A 31 24.71 34.10 -8.66
N ILE A 32 25.06 33.01 -9.34
CA ILE A 32 24.80 31.64 -8.89
C ILE A 32 25.98 31.21 -8.02
N GLU A 33 25.94 31.54 -6.73
CA GLU A 33 26.95 31.14 -5.73
C GLU A 33 27.01 29.62 -5.47
N VAL A 34 26.15 28.83 -6.11
CA VAL A 34 26.09 27.38 -5.89
C VAL A 34 27.13 26.70 -6.79
N PRO A 35 28.21 26.11 -6.24
CA PRO A 35 29.14 25.34 -7.04
C PRO A 35 28.38 24.19 -7.71
N MET A 36 28.46 24.11 -9.04
CA MET A 36 27.85 23.06 -9.83
C MET A 36 28.48 21.71 -9.44
N ASN A 37 27.91 21.05 -8.44
CA ASN A 37 28.43 19.80 -7.92
C ASN A 37 27.93 18.66 -8.81
N LEU A 38 28.73 18.27 -9.80
CA LEU A 38 28.44 17.15 -10.70
C LEU A 38 28.27 15.82 -9.94
N ASN A 39 28.77 15.70 -8.70
CA ASN A 39 28.54 14.53 -7.86
C ASN A 39 27.08 14.43 -7.38
N LEU A 40 26.35 15.55 -7.30
CA LEU A 40 24.94 15.56 -6.90
C LEU A 40 24.07 14.74 -7.87
N ILE A 41 24.37 14.78 -9.17
CA ILE A 41 23.66 13.98 -10.18
C ILE A 41 23.95 12.49 -9.98
N ALA A 42 25.21 12.13 -9.67
CA ALA A 42 25.59 10.75 -9.38
C ALA A 42 24.93 10.23 -8.09
N GLU A 43 24.96 11.02 -7.02
CA GLU A 43 24.30 10.72 -5.75
C GLU A 43 22.77 10.56 -5.92
N TYR A 44 22.14 11.46 -6.66
CA TYR A 44 20.71 11.37 -6.97
C TYR A 44 20.37 10.07 -7.71
N ARG A 45 21.18 9.67 -8.69
CA ARG A 45 20.99 8.42 -9.43
C ARG A 45 21.13 7.20 -8.52
N THR A 46 22.08 7.22 -7.58
CA THR A 46 22.27 6.15 -6.60
C THR A 46 21.06 6.06 -5.64
N LYS A 47 20.66 7.18 -5.02
CA LYS A 47 19.50 7.24 -4.13
C LYS A 47 18.20 6.83 -4.82
N LEU A 48 18.02 7.22 -6.08
CA LEU A 48 16.86 6.81 -6.87
C LEU A 48 16.83 5.30 -7.10
N ARG A 49 17.99 4.67 -7.31
CA ARG A 49 18.11 3.21 -7.47
C ARG A 49 17.77 2.50 -6.17
N GLU A 50 18.33 2.96 -5.05
CA GLU A 50 18.06 2.41 -3.71
C GLU A 50 16.58 2.53 -3.36
N CYS A 51 15.99 3.72 -3.52
CA CYS A 51 14.57 3.97 -3.28
C CYS A 51 13.67 3.06 -4.12
N ARG A 52 14.03 2.80 -5.39
CA ARG A 52 13.29 1.85 -6.25
C ARG A 52 13.41 0.42 -5.75
N GLN A 53 14.57 0.01 -5.26
CA GLN A 53 14.78 -1.33 -4.69
C GLN A 53 13.98 -1.51 -3.40
N GLU A 54 14.06 -0.54 -2.48
CA GLU A 54 13.26 -0.53 -1.25
C GLU A 54 11.76 -0.53 -1.55
N GLY A 55 11.33 0.24 -2.55
CA GLY A 55 9.93 0.23 -3.01
C GLY A 55 9.48 -1.09 -3.62
N HIS A 56 10.41 -1.90 -4.17
CA HIS A 56 10.09 -3.27 -4.60
C HIS A 56 9.89 -4.20 -3.40
N ILE A 57 10.82 -4.17 -2.45
CA ILE A 57 10.77 -4.99 -1.23
C ILE A 57 9.50 -4.67 -0.43
N LEU A 58 9.18 -3.38 -0.28
CA LEU A 58 7.97 -2.96 0.43
C LEU A 58 6.70 -3.48 -0.25
N ARG A 59 6.63 -3.46 -1.59
CA ARG A 59 5.50 -4.02 -2.33
C ARG A 59 5.37 -5.52 -2.11
N GLU A 60 6.46 -6.27 -2.21
CA GLU A 60 6.44 -7.72 -1.95
C GLU A 60 5.97 -8.06 -0.53
N ILE A 61 6.45 -7.34 0.48
CA ILE A 61 6.05 -7.55 1.87
C ILE A 61 4.56 -7.20 2.05
N THR A 62 4.11 -6.11 1.42
CA THR A 62 2.71 -5.68 1.46
C THR A 62 1.80 -6.73 0.82
N GLU A 63 2.16 -7.24 -0.35
CA GLU A 63 1.41 -8.30 -1.02
C GLU A 63 1.35 -9.60 -0.19
N LYS A 64 2.46 -9.99 0.44
CA LYS A 64 2.49 -11.14 1.36
C LYS A 64 1.56 -10.93 2.56
N ARG A 65 1.62 -9.75 3.18
CA ARG A 65 0.75 -9.38 4.31
C ARG A 65 -0.72 -9.42 3.89
N ASP A 66 -1.05 -8.87 2.74
CA ASP A 66 -2.44 -8.77 2.27
C ASP A 66 -3.01 -10.15 1.93
N LYS A 67 -2.20 -11.05 1.33
CA LYS A 67 -2.58 -12.46 1.14
C LYS A 67 -2.86 -13.18 2.46
N ILE A 68 -2.02 -12.98 3.47
CA ILE A 68 -2.21 -13.60 4.80
C ILE A 68 -3.46 -13.04 5.47
N ARG A 69 -3.71 -11.72 5.39
CA ARG A 69 -4.92 -11.09 5.93
C ARG A 69 -6.18 -11.64 5.26
N GLN A 70 -6.19 -11.71 3.93
CA GLN A 70 -7.31 -12.30 3.19
C GLN A 70 -7.58 -13.74 3.65
N ARG A 71 -6.53 -14.56 3.79
CA ARG A 71 -6.68 -15.94 4.25
C ARG A 71 -7.20 -16.01 5.68
N LEU A 72 -6.77 -15.11 6.57
CA LEU A 72 -7.26 -15.04 7.93
C LEU A 72 -8.76 -14.69 7.97
N ASP A 73 -9.19 -13.73 7.15
CA ASP A 73 -10.59 -13.31 7.07
C ASP A 73 -11.48 -14.42 6.51
N GLU A 74 -11.02 -15.15 5.48
CA GLU A 74 -11.67 -16.36 4.98
C GLU A 74 -11.83 -17.43 6.07
N LEU A 75 -10.76 -17.70 6.83
CA LEU A 75 -10.79 -18.70 7.89
C LEU A 75 -11.72 -18.30 9.04
N LYS A 76 -11.72 -17.01 9.43
CA LYS A 76 -12.66 -16.50 10.44
C LYS A 76 -14.11 -16.66 9.99
N ARG A 77 -14.39 -16.38 8.72
CA ARG A 77 -15.72 -16.55 8.13
C ARG A 77 -16.15 -18.02 8.13
N SER A 78 -15.30 -18.92 7.60
CA SER A 78 -15.55 -20.37 7.59
C SER A 78 -15.82 -20.89 8.99
N ARG A 79 -15.02 -20.46 9.97
CA ARG A 79 -15.17 -20.84 11.38
C ARG A 79 -16.56 -20.47 11.92
N VAL A 80 -17.03 -19.25 11.67
CA VAL A 80 -18.37 -18.79 12.12
C VAL A 80 -19.47 -19.56 11.39
N GLU A 81 -19.35 -19.71 10.07
CA GLU A 81 -20.34 -20.42 9.24
C GLU A 81 -20.51 -21.87 9.72
N GLU A 82 -19.41 -22.62 9.83
CA GLU A 82 -19.41 -24.03 10.29
C GLU A 82 -19.90 -24.15 11.74
N PHE A 83 -19.52 -23.22 12.61
CA PHE A 83 -19.99 -23.22 13.99
C PHE A 83 -21.50 -23.00 14.08
N MET A 84 -22.04 -22.04 13.34
CA MET A 84 -23.48 -21.73 13.37
C MET A 84 -24.32 -22.87 12.78
N GLU A 85 -23.82 -23.53 11.72
CA GLU A 85 -24.45 -24.72 11.17
C GLU A 85 -24.55 -25.83 12.23
N GLY A 86 -23.41 -26.22 12.83
CA GLY A 86 -23.38 -27.24 13.87
C GLY A 86 -24.16 -26.88 15.13
N PHE A 87 -24.09 -25.61 15.56
CA PHE A 87 -24.86 -25.12 16.71
C PHE A 87 -26.37 -25.26 16.47
N THR A 88 -26.85 -24.91 15.28
CA THR A 88 -28.26 -25.01 14.92
C THR A 88 -28.74 -26.47 14.91
N GLU A 89 -27.94 -27.38 14.36
CA GLU A 89 -28.26 -28.82 14.39
C GLU A 89 -28.34 -29.38 15.81
N ILE A 90 -27.39 -29.00 16.68
CA ILE A 90 -27.37 -29.43 18.08
C ILE A 90 -28.57 -28.87 18.84
N ALA A 91 -28.89 -27.58 18.66
CA ALA A 91 -30.01 -26.93 19.33
C ALA A 91 -31.36 -27.59 18.96
N LEU A 92 -31.56 -27.88 17.67
CA LEU A 92 -32.76 -28.58 17.20
C LEU A 92 -32.86 -29.99 17.81
N SER A 93 -31.76 -30.75 17.75
CA SER A 93 -31.71 -32.11 18.29
C SER A 93 -31.97 -32.15 19.80
N LEU A 94 -31.40 -31.20 20.55
CA LEU A 94 -31.65 -31.05 21.99
C LEU A 94 -33.15 -30.84 22.25
N LYS A 95 -33.78 -29.88 21.57
CA LYS A 95 -35.20 -29.55 21.76
C LYS A 95 -36.07 -30.78 21.51
N GLU A 96 -35.82 -31.48 20.40
CA GLU A 96 -36.54 -32.72 20.07
C GLU A 96 -36.35 -33.83 21.11
N GLN A 97 -35.12 -34.06 21.58
CA GLN A 97 -34.83 -35.09 22.56
C GLN A 97 -35.45 -34.75 23.92
N TYR A 98 -35.37 -33.49 24.33
CA TYR A 98 -35.92 -33.03 25.60
C TYR A 98 -37.45 -33.17 25.64
N GLN A 99 -38.14 -32.74 24.57
CA GLN A 99 -39.59 -32.90 24.44
C GLN A 99 -40.02 -34.37 24.48
N LYS A 100 -39.28 -35.27 23.82
CA LYS A 100 -39.54 -36.72 23.84
C LYS A 100 -39.38 -37.30 25.25
N LEU A 101 -38.34 -36.92 25.98
CA LEU A 101 -38.04 -37.45 27.32
C LEU A 101 -38.99 -36.93 28.39
N THR A 102 -39.31 -35.64 28.34
CA THR A 102 -40.18 -34.98 29.34
C THR A 102 -41.66 -35.08 29.01
N MET A 103 -42.01 -35.69 27.88
CA MET A 103 -43.38 -35.78 27.35
C MET A 103 -44.06 -34.40 27.25
N GLY A 104 -43.34 -33.43 26.69
CA GLY A 104 -43.86 -32.09 26.38
C GLY A 104 -43.27 -30.92 27.17
N GLY A 105 -42.19 -31.13 27.94
CA GLY A 105 -41.36 -30.03 28.44
C GLY A 105 -40.47 -29.44 27.35
N ASP A 106 -39.98 -28.21 27.55
CA ASP A 106 -39.14 -27.50 26.58
C ASP A 106 -37.74 -27.21 27.15
N ALA A 107 -36.75 -27.16 26.27
CA ALA A 107 -35.38 -26.73 26.58
C ALA A 107 -34.75 -26.14 25.32
N ASP A 108 -33.98 -25.07 25.48
CA ASP A 108 -33.35 -24.36 24.36
C ASP A 108 -31.87 -24.03 24.62
N LEU A 109 -31.12 -23.86 23.52
CA LEU A 109 -29.76 -23.33 23.52
C LEU A 109 -29.74 -22.01 22.75
N GLU A 110 -29.16 -20.98 23.37
CA GLU A 110 -29.02 -19.66 22.76
C GLU A 110 -27.60 -19.13 22.93
N LEU A 111 -27.10 -18.41 21.92
CA LEU A 111 -25.85 -17.66 22.05
C LEU A 111 -26.09 -16.45 22.95
N VAL A 112 -25.15 -16.21 23.86
CA VAL A 112 -25.21 -15.02 24.73
C VAL A 112 -24.97 -13.75 23.90
N ASP A 113 -24.04 -13.81 22.93
CA ASP A 113 -23.82 -12.79 21.92
C ASP A 113 -24.11 -13.35 20.52
N PRO A 114 -25.19 -12.90 19.84
CA PRO A 114 -25.53 -13.35 18.49
C PRO A 114 -24.55 -12.88 17.40
N MET A 115 -23.74 -11.85 17.67
CA MET A 115 -22.81 -11.27 16.69
C MET A 115 -21.43 -11.92 16.74
N ASP A 116 -21.03 -12.43 17.91
CA ASP A 116 -19.80 -13.18 18.10
C ASP A 116 -20.05 -14.44 18.96
N PRO A 117 -20.22 -15.62 18.34
CA PRO A 117 -20.48 -16.86 19.08
C PRO A 117 -19.32 -17.29 20.02
N TYR A 118 -18.17 -16.62 19.97
CA TYR A 118 -16.99 -16.97 20.76
C TYR A 118 -16.72 -16.03 21.95
N SER A 119 -17.49 -14.95 22.10
CA SER A 119 -17.24 -13.92 23.12
C SER A 119 -17.79 -14.30 24.50
N GLU A 120 -19.07 -14.64 24.57
CA GLU A 120 -19.80 -14.80 25.84
C GLU A 120 -20.37 -16.22 26.06
N GLY A 121 -20.26 -17.10 25.06
CA GLY A 121 -20.63 -18.51 25.15
C GLY A 121 -22.11 -18.81 24.88
N ILE A 122 -22.57 -19.95 25.40
CA ILE A 122 -23.91 -20.50 25.13
C ILE A 122 -24.70 -20.59 26.45
N LYS A 123 -25.94 -20.11 26.42
CA LYS A 123 -26.92 -20.22 27.51
C LYS A 123 -27.85 -21.41 27.23
N PHE A 124 -28.14 -22.17 28.28
CA PHE A 124 -29.13 -23.25 28.29
C PHE A 124 -30.24 -22.90 29.28
N TRP A 125 -31.50 -23.07 28.89
CA TRP A 125 -32.66 -22.81 29.75
C TRP A 125 -33.85 -23.68 29.38
#